data_AF-A0A969LNF0-F1
#
_entry.id   AF-A0A969LNF0-F1
#
_cell.length_a   1.000
_cell.length_b   1.000
_cell.length_c   1.000
_cell.angle_alpha   90.00
_cell.angle_beta   90.00
_cell.angle_gamma   90.00
#
_symmetry.space_group_name_H-M   'P 1'
#
loop_
_entity.id
_entity.type
_entity.pdbx_description
1 polymer ?
#
loop_
_entity_poly.entity_id
_entity_poly.type
_entity_poly.pdbx_seq_one_letter_code
_entity_poly.pdbx_strand_id
1 'polypeptide(L)'
;MRNQLLASLAYAAKSPDKVASKAWSAKAFAGHPYGRPSEGTSESLLKISGLDLEAYRKRVFARDTLRVVAVGDIDGATLGTLLDKVFGTLPAES
;
A
#
# COMPACT_ATOMS: atom_id res chain seq x y z
N MET A 1 -1.95 14.18 -5.17
CA MET A 1 -1.51 12.78 -5.06
C MET A 1 -0.98 12.22 -6.38
N ARG A 2 -1.81 11.88 -7.39
CA ARG A 2 -1.32 11.24 -8.65
C ARG A 2 -0.17 11.98 -9.34
N ASN A 3 -0.30 13.30 -9.51
CA ASN A 3 0.74 14.11 -10.15
C ASN A 3 2.05 14.17 -9.35
N GLN A 4 2.00 14.03 -8.03
CA GLN A 4 3.20 13.96 -7.18
C GLN A 4 3.95 12.64 -7.40
N LEU A 5 3.24 11.52 -7.56
CA LEU A 5 3.84 10.22 -7.88
C LEU A 5 4.44 10.19 -9.29
N LEU A 6 3.77 10.81 -10.27
CA LEU A 6 4.35 10.94 -11.62
C LEU A 6 5.63 11.78 -11.59
N ALA A 7 5.65 12.86 -10.81
CA ALA A 7 6.85 13.67 -10.62
C ALA A 7 7.97 12.89 -9.91
N SER A 8 7.65 12.09 -8.88
CA SER A 8 8.65 11.26 -8.18
C SER A 8 9.25 10.20 -9.10
N LEU A 9 8.44 9.54 -9.94
CA LEU A 9 8.93 8.59 -10.94
C LEU A 9 9.83 9.27 -11.99
N ALA A 10 9.47 10.47 -12.45
CA ALA A 10 10.28 11.24 -13.39
C ALA A 10 11.62 11.66 -12.77
N TYR A 11 11.63 11.98 -11.47
CA TYR A 11 12.86 12.26 -10.73
C TYR A 11 13.71 10.99 -10.53
N ALA A 12 13.09 9.88 -10.14
CA ALA A 12 13.77 8.60 -9.94
C ALA A 12 14.44 8.09 -11.23
N ALA A 13 13.84 8.35 -12.39
CA ALA A 13 14.42 8.00 -13.69
C ALA A 13 15.75 8.73 -13.99
N LYS A 14 16.04 9.83 -13.29
CA LYS A 14 17.29 10.59 -13.41
C LYS A 14 18.37 10.15 -12.40
N SER A 15 18.07 9.21 -11.51
CA SER A 15 19.00 8.68 -10.53
C SER A 15 19.56 7.32 -10.99
N PRO A 16 20.86 7.21 -11.29
CA PRO A 16 21.48 5.94 -11.71
C PRO A 16 21.23 4.80 -10.72
N ASP A 17 21.34 5.07 -9.42
CA ASP A 17 21.14 4.07 -8.36
C ASP A 17 19.71 3.52 -8.36
N LYS A 18 18.70 4.38 -8.56
CA LYS A 18 17.30 3.97 -8.63
C LYS A 18 17.02 3.13 -9.88
N VAL A 19 17.60 3.52 -11.01
CA VAL A 19 17.49 2.76 -12.27
C VAL A 19 18.15 1.38 -12.12
N ALA A 20 19.36 1.33 -11.56
CA ALA A 20 20.09 0.09 -11.33
C ALA A 20 19.35 -0.83 -10.35
N SER A 21 18.88 -0.30 -9.23
CA SER A 21 18.09 -1.05 -8.24
C SER A 21 16.82 -1.63 -8.85
N LYS A 22 16.07 -0.85 -9.64
CA LYS A 22 14.87 -1.33 -10.33
C LYS A 22 15.19 -2.45 -11.33
N ALA A 23 16.23 -2.29 -12.13
CA ALA A 23 16.66 -3.31 -13.09
C ALA A 23 17.14 -4.59 -12.38
N TRP A 24 17.85 -4.44 -11.27
CA TRP A 24 18.29 -5.56 -10.45
C TRP A 24 17.10 -6.32 -9.86
N SER A 25 16.16 -5.64 -9.20
CA SER A 25 14.97 -6.29 -8.62
C SER A 25 14.14 -7.02 -9.66
N ALA A 26 13.96 -6.44 -10.85
CA ALA A 26 13.24 -7.08 -11.95
C ALA A 26 13.91 -8.39 -12.41
N LYS A 27 15.24 -8.46 -12.38
CA LYS A 27 16.01 -9.67 -12.74
C LYS A 27 16.07 -10.68 -11.59
N ALA A 28 16.38 -10.22 -10.38
CA ALA A 28 16.55 -11.07 -9.20
C ALA A 28 15.25 -11.79 -8.81
N PHE A 29 14.11 -11.14 -9.03
CA PHE A 29 12.78 -11.64 -8.68
C PHE A 29 11.90 -11.87 -9.91
N ALA A 30 12.49 -12.31 -11.02
CA ALA A 30 11.77 -12.56 -12.25
C ALA A 30 10.57 -13.51 -12.01
N GLY A 31 9.37 -13.09 -12.42
CA GLY A 31 8.12 -13.84 -12.20
C GLY A 31 7.53 -13.76 -10.79
N HIS A 32 8.23 -13.16 -9.82
CA HIS A 32 7.77 -13.05 -8.43
C HIS A 32 7.22 -11.64 -8.13
N PRO A 33 6.18 -11.49 -7.28
CA PRO A 33 5.64 -10.18 -6.91
C PRO A 33 6.66 -9.17 -6.36
N TYR A 34 7.75 -9.64 -5.75
CA TYR A 34 8.83 -8.77 -5.24
C TYR A 34 9.63 -8.06 -6.33
N GLY A 35 9.57 -8.53 -7.58
CA GLY A 35 10.15 -7.81 -8.71
C GLY A 35 9.32 -6.60 -9.14
N ARG A 36 8.10 -6.44 -8.63
CA ARG A 36 7.21 -5.34 -9.00
C ARG A 36 7.64 -4.05 -8.29
N PRO A 37 7.76 -2.92 -9.00
CA PRO A 37 8.04 -1.64 -8.36
C PRO A 37 6.87 -1.24 -7.46
N SER A 38 7.15 -0.92 -6.19
CA SER A 38 6.15 -0.52 -5.20
C SER A 38 5.36 0.73 -5.59
N GLU A 39 6.03 1.67 -6.27
CA GLU A 39 5.44 2.91 -6.80
C GLU A 39 4.65 2.68 -8.11
N GLY A 40 4.70 1.47 -8.67
CA GLY A 40 4.14 1.15 -9.97
C GLY A 40 4.95 1.71 -11.15
N THR A 41 4.27 1.96 -12.26
CA THR A 41 4.83 2.59 -13.46
C THR A 41 3.99 3.81 -13.84
N SER A 42 4.54 4.74 -14.63
CA SER A 42 3.76 5.87 -15.14
C SER A 42 2.51 5.40 -15.90
N GLU A 43 2.61 4.29 -16.63
CA GLU A 43 1.49 3.68 -17.34
C GLU A 43 0.42 3.14 -16.38
N SER A 44 0.82 2.33 -15.38
CA SER A 44 -0.15 1.79 -14.41
C SER A 44 -0.80 2.91 -13.60
N LEU A 45 0.01 3.89 -13.19
CA LEU A 45 -0.44 5.06 -12.48
C LEU A 45 -1.38 5.92 -13.29
N LEU A 46 -1.38 5.90 -14.63
CA LEU A 46 -2.34 6.64 -15.44
C LEU A 46 -3.66 5.91 -15.62
N LYS A 47 -3.67 4.57 -15.51
CA LYS A 47 -4.88 3.73 -15.65
C LYS A 47 -5.75 3.66 -14.40
N ILE A 48 -5.20 3.86 -13.20
CA ILE A 48 -5.95 3.70 -11.92
C ILE A 48 -7.01 4.79 -11.75
N SER A 49 -8.29 4.43 -11.76
CA SER A 49 -9.39 5.35 -11.48
C SER A 49 -9.67 5.48 -9.97
N GLY A 50 -10.53 6.42 -9.58
CA GLY A 50 -11.03 6.50 -8.20
C GLY A 50 -11.88 5.29 -7.81
N LEU A 51 -12.61 4.69 -8.77
CA LEU A 51 -13.41 3.49 -8.54
C LEU A 51 -12.54 2.27 -8.23
N ASP A 52 -11.37 2.17 -8.89
CA ASP A 52 -10.41 1.10 -8.61
C ASP A 52 -9.88 1.17 -7.17
N LEU A 53 -9.66 2.39 -6.66
CA LEU A 53 -9.24 2.60 -5.27
C LEU A 53 -10.34 2.19 -4.29
N GLU A 54 -11.59 2.54 -4.57
CA GLU A 54 -12.73 2.17 -3.73
C GLU A 54 -12.96 0.65 -3.73
N ALA A 55 -12.88 0.02 -4.90
CA ALA A 55 -12.97 -1.43 -5.03
C ALA A 55 -11.82 -2.13 -4.28
N TYR A 56 -10.59 -1.61 -4.40
CA TYR A 56 -9.43 -2.13 -3.67
C TYR A 56 -9.60 -1.98 -2.15
N ARG A 57 -10.08 -0.83 -1.67
CA ARG A 57 -10.34 -0.59 -0.24
C ARG A 57 -11.29 -1.65 0.32
N LYS A 58 -12.40 -1.89 -0.36
CA LYS A 58 -13.42 -2.86 0.08
C LYS A 58 -12.90 -4.30 0.13
N ARG A 59 -11.95 -4.65 -0.73
CA ARG A 59 -11.35 -5.99 -0.80
C ARG A 59 -10.22 -6.19 0.21
N VAL A 60 -9.52 -5.15 0.63
CA VAL A 60 -8.27 -5.32 1.42
C VAL A 60 -8.42 -4.87 2.86
N PHE A 61 -9.44 -4.07 3.18
CA PHE A 61 -9.70 -3.63 4.54
C PHE A 61 -10.69 -4.57 5.21
N ALA A 62 -10.21 -5.65 5.80
CA ALA A 62 -11.00 -6.58 6.60
C ALA A 62 -10.30 -6.92 7.93
N ARG A 63 -11.06 -7.50 8.86
CA ARG A 63 -10.62 -7.75 10.25
C ARG A 63 -9.63 -8.90 10.37
N ASP A 64 -9.68 -9.90 9.51
CA ASP A 64 -8.75 -11.04 9.47
C ASP A 64 -7.28 -10.62 9.23
N THR A 65 -7.07 -9.63 8.36
CA THR A 65 -5.74 -9.09 8.03
C THR A 65 -5.35 -7.83 8.81
N LEU A 66 -6.26 -7.29 9.64
CA LEU A 66 -5.98 -6.11 10.46
C LEU A 66 -5.09 -6.47 11.66
N ARG A 67 -4.05 -5.68 11.89
CA ARG A 67 -3.18 -5.76 13.06
C ARG A 67 -3.00 -4.37 13.65
N VAL A 68 -3.31 -4.22 14.93
CA VAL A 68 -3.18 -2.94 15.66
C VAL A 68 -2.20 -3.14 16.81
N VAL A 69 -1.21 -2.24 16.90
CA VAL A 69 -0.21 -2.22 17.96
C VAL A 69 -0.28 -0.84 18.62
N ALA A 70 -0.35 -0.82 19.94
CA ALA A 70 -0.40 0.39 20.73
C ALA A 70 0.62 0.30 21.88
N VAL A 71 1.38 1.37 22.12
CA VAL A 71 2.48 1.39 23.09
C VAL A 71 2.43 2.69 23.89
N GLY A 72 2.50 2.59 25.22
CA GLY A 72 2.46 3.73 26.14
C GLY A 72 1.60 3.44 27.38
N ASP A 73 1.14 4.50 28.03
CA ASP A 73 0.12 4.43 29.09
C ASP A 73 -1.25 4.18 28.47
N ILE A 74 -1.60 2.91 28.32
CA ILE A 74 -2.78 2.46 27.58
C ILE A 74 -3.55 1.46 28.42
N ASP A 75 -4.82 1.77 28.63
CA ASP A 75 -5.78 0.80 29.16
C ASP A 75 -6.36 -0.06 28.03
N GLY A 76 -6.24 -1.39 28.18
CA GLY A 76 -6.66 -2.34 27.16
C GLY A 76 -8.18 -2.37 26.92
N ALA A 77 -8.98 -2.14 27.96
CA ALA A 77 -10.45 -2.15 27.85
C ALA A 77 -10.96 -0.92 27.08
N THR A 78 -10.42 0.25 27.41
CA THR A 78 -10.70 1.51 26.71
C THR A 78 -10.26 1.40 25.24
N LEU A 79 -9.07 0.86 24.98
CA LEU A 79 -8.60 0.65 23.61
C LEU A 79 -9.52 -0.32 22.86
N GLY A 80 -9.90 -1.45 23.45
CA GLY A 80 -10.80 -2.42 22.81
C GLY A 80 -12.12 -1.79 22.35
N THR A 81 -12.74 -0.98 23.20
CA THR A 81 -13.99 -0.27 22.87
C THR A 81 -13.81 0.70 21.69
N LEU A 82 -12.68 1.40 21.62
CA LEU A 82 -12.38 2.29 20.51
C LEU A 82 -12.11 1.53 19.21
N LEU A 83 -11.44 0.38 19.29
CA LEU A 83 -11.20 -0.47 18.13
C LEU A 83 -12.50 -1.03 17.56
N ASP A 84 -13.44 -1.46 18.41
CA ASP A 84 -14.76 -1.90 17.98
C ASP A 84 -15.54 -0.78 17.29
N LYS A 85 -15.46 0.44 17.82
CA LYS A 85 -16.11 1.60 17.22
C LYS A 85 -15.53 1.96 15.85
N VAL A 86 -14.21 1.89 15.68
CA VAL A 86 -13.53 2.32 14.44
C VAL A 86 -13.54 1.23 13.37
N PHE A 87 -13.33 -0.03 13.76
CA PHE A 87 -13.10 -1.14 12.84
C PHE A 87 -14.20 -2.20 12.84
N GLY A 88 -15.19 -2.12 13.74
CA GLY A 88 -16.25 -3.13 13.86
C GLY A 88 -17.14 -3.26 12.63
N THR A 89 -17.21 -2.24 11.77
CA THR A 89 -17.98 -2.25 10.51
C THR A 89 -17.20 -2.83 9.34
N LEU A 90 -15.92 -3.18 9.52
CA LEU A 90 -15.15 -3.84 8.48
C LEU A 90 -15.64 -5.28 8.26
N PRO A 91 -15.59 -5.78 7.01
CA PRO A 91 -15.80 -7.19 6.71
C PRO A 91 -14.96 -8.11 7.61
N ALA A 92 -15.49 -9.30 7.88
CA ALA A 92 -14.74 -10.29 8.65
C ALA A 92 -13.50 -10.80 7.87
N GLU A 93 -13.65 -10.99 6.56
CA GLU A 93 -12.63 -11.53 5.66
C GLU A 93 -12.45 -10.62 4.43
N SER A 94 -11.23 -10.60 3.89
CA SER A 94 -10.81 -9.82 2.70
C SER A 94 -11.25 -10.44 1.37
#